data_AF-A0A5A9ZBH2-F1
#
_entry.id   AF-A0A5A9ZBH2-F1
#
_cell.length_a   1.000
_cell.length_b   1.000
_cell.length_c   1.000
_cell.angle_alpha   90.00
_cell.angle_beta   90.00
_cell.angle_gamma   90.00
#
_symmetry.space_group_name_H-M   'P 1'
#
loop_
_entity.id
_entity.type
_entity.pdbx_description
1 polymer ?
#
loop_
_entity_poly.entity_id
_entity_poly.type
_entity_poly.pdbx_seq_one_letter_code
_entity_poly.pdbx_strand_id
1 'polypeptide(L)'
;MSQQDMIDVVDDSIINSPNTSKTKQVKVWDILVRITHWTVAAGIIANLLFTEDGSDLHVYVGYTVVGLVVVRLLWGLVGTRYARFTNFFPTPARLKHHLSALNVRQVDEQHLGHNPLAAIMMLSLWAVIIGLGVTGYLMETDIFSRIQLLGNKDVLEEIHELLANSLYLLVPLHIVAAIAMSYWQRQNLIKSMITGKKTVTDKPSDVK
;
A
#
# COMPACT_ATOMS: atom_id res chain seq x y z
N MET A 1 -0.92 -6.15 -63.87
CA MET A 1 -0.82 -5.71 -62.47
C MET A 1 -0.09 -4.40 -62.48
N SER A 2 -0.78 -3.31 -62.13
CA SER A 2 -0.25 -1.95 -62.25
C SER A 2 0.73 -1.64 -61.12
N GLN A 3 1.65 -0.67 -61.30
CA GLN A 3 2.52 -0.21 -60.21
C GLN A 3 1.70 0.39 -59.05
N GLN A 4 0.50 0.91 -59.31
CA GLN A 4 -0.41 1.44 -58.31
C GLN A 4 -0.94 0.32 -57.40
N ASP A 5 -1.31 -0.83 -57.99
CA ASP A 5 -1.81 -2.00 -57.25
C ASP A 5 -0.76 -2.56 -56.28
N MET A 6 0.54 -2.38 -56.57
CA MET A 6 1.64 -2.85 -55.72
C MET A 6 1.93 -1.90 -54.56
N ILE A 7 1.66 -0.60 -54.73
CA ILE A 7 1.82 0.43 -53.67
C ILE A 7 0.68 0.29 -52.66
N ASP A 8 -0.55 0.06 -53.13
CA ASP A 8 -1.73 -0.11 -52.27
C ASP A 8 -1.65 -1.41 -51.43
N VAL A 9 -1.11 -2.50 -51.99
CA VAL A 9 -0.89 -3.77 -51.26
C VAL A 9 0.22 -3.64 -50.20
N VAL A 10 1.26 -2.84 -50.45
CA VAL A 10 2.32 -2.59 -49.46
C VAL A 10 1.81 -1.69 -48.34
N ASP A 11 0.98 -0.68 -48.64
CA ASP A 11 0.40 0.22 -47.62
C ASP A 11 -0.57 -0.53 -46.68
N ASP A 12 -1.46 -1.37 -47.24
CA ASP A 12 -2.38 -2.19 -46.43
C ASP A 12 -1.67 -3.22 -45.54
N SER A 13 -0.48 -3.69 -45.94
CA SER A 13 0.34 -4.62 -45.15
C SER A 13 1.05 -3.94 -43.96
N ILE A 14 1.29 -2.62 -44.04
CA ILE A 14 1.90 -1.82 -42.97
C ILE A 14 0.85 -1.40 -41.94
N ILE A 15 -0.41 -1.18 -42.36
CA ILE A 15 -1.49 -0.70 -41.49
C ILE A 15 -2.09 -1.83 -40.63
N ASN A 16 -1.94 -3.09 -41.04
CA ASN A 16 -2.55 -4.23 -40.36
C ASN A 16 -1.56 -5.05 -39.52
N SER A 17 -0.71 -4.39 -38.71
CA SER A 17 0.13 -5.08 -37.74
C SER A 17 -0.71 -5.48 -36.51
N PRO A 18 -1.00 -6.78 -36.27
CA PRO A 18 -1.94 -7.21 -35.23
C PRO A 18 -1.32 -7.22 -33.82
N ASN A 19 -0.18 -6.54 -33.61
CA ASN A 19 0.60 -6.63 -32.37
C ASN A 19 0.56 -5.35 -31.52
N THR A 20 -0.58 -4.64 -31.52
CA THR A 20 -0.82 -3.60 -30.51
C THR A 20 -1.20 -4.29 -29.21
N SER A 21 -0.28 -4.30 -28.25
CA SER A 21 -0.56 -4.84 -26.92
C SER A 21 -1.79 -4.13 -26.35
N LYS A 22 -2.88 -4.88 -26.14
CA LYS A 22 -4.13 -4.28 -25.64
C LYS A 22 -3.91 -3.92 -24.18
N THR A 23 -3.89 -2.62 -23.90
CA THR A 23 -3.82 -2.13 -22.52
C THR A 23 -5.23 -2.16 -21.91
N LYS A 24 -5.45 -3.05 -20.94
CA LYS A 24 -6.71 -3.18 -20.21
C LYS A 24 -6.59 -2.52 -18.84
N GLN A 25 -7.51 -1.61 -18.52
CA GLN A 25 -7.60 -1.07 -17.16
C GLN A 25 -8.43 -2.00 -16.28
N VAL A 26 -7.80 -2.57 -15.24
CA VAL A 26 -8.49 -3.41 -14.25
C VAL A 26 -8.66 -2.61 -12.97
N LYS A 27 -9.86 -2.69 -12.36
CA LYS A 27 -10.13 -2.07 -11.05
C LYS A 27 -9.51 -2.95 -9.97
N VAL A 28 -8.38 -2.50 -9.41
CA VAL A 28 -7.58 -3.27 -8.45
C VAL A 28 -7.87 -2.85 -7.02
N TRP A 29 -8.13 -1.55 -6.80
CA TRP A 29 -8.38 -1.03 -5.46
C TRP A 29 -9.85 -0.67 -5.25
N ASP A 30 -10.43 -1.26 -4.21
CA ASP A 30 -11.78 -0.95 -3.76
C ASP A 30 -11.90 0.53 -3.33
N ILE A 31 -13.10 1.10 -3.40
CA ILE A 31 -13.34 2.47 -2.91
C ILE A 31 -13.10 2.58 -1.40
N LEU A 32 -13.50 1.57 -0.63
CA LEU A 32 -13.29 1.55 0.82
C LEU A 32 -11.81 1.58 1.18
N VAL A 33 -11.00 0.78 0.48
CA VAL A 33 -9.54 0.71 0.69
C VAL A 33 -8.85 2.05 0.42
N ARG A 34 -9.37 2.83 -0.53
CA ARG A 34 -8.85 4.16 -0.88
C ARG A 34 -9.26 5.22 0.12
N ILE A 35 -10.55 5.28 0.47
CA ILE A 35 -11.06 6.26 1.44
C ILE A 35 -10.34 6.06 2.78
N THR A 36 -10.38 4.83 3.31
CA THR A 36 -9.70 4.49 4.57
C THR A 36 -8.22 4.87 4.56
N HIS A 37 -7.49 4.61 3.47
CA HIS A 37 -6.08 4.97 3.37
C HIS A 37 -5.83 6.47 3.42
N TRP A 38 -6.54 7.24 2.60
CA TRP A 38 -6.35 8.69 2.55
C TRP A 38 -6.81 9.36 3.84
N THR A 39 -7.86 8.85 4.47
CA THR A 39 -8.30 9.33 5.79
C THR A 39 -7.28 9.00 6.88
N VAL A 40 -6.72 7.79 6.90
CA VAL A 40 -5.63 7.42 7.84
C VAL A 40 -4.40 8.30 7.59
N ALA A 41 -3.99 8.50 6.33
CA ALA A 41 -2.84 9.34 5.99
C ALA A 41 -3.04 10.79 6.45
N ALA A 42 -4.21 11.37 6.17
CA ALA A 42 -4.55 12.70 6.63
C ALA A 42 -4.62 12.79 8.16
N GLY A 43 -5.22 11.79 8.81
CA GLY A 43 -5.32 11.73 10.27
C GLY A 43 -3.96 11.63 10.96
N ILE A 44 -3.03 10.82 10.44
CA ILE A 44 -1.66 10.74 10.96
C ILE A 44 -0.94 12.07 10.82
N ILE A 45 -1.01 12.70 9.65
CA ILE A 45 -0.36 14.01 9.42
C ILE A 45 -0.98 15.09 10.32
N ALA A 46 -2.31 15.08 10.46
CA ALA A 46 -3.04 15.98 11.35
C ALA A 46 -2.56 15.82 12.81
N ASN A 47 -2.51 14.57 13.30
CA ASN A 47 -2.12 14.27 14.67
C ASN A 47 -0.65 14.60 14.96
N LEU A 48 0.26 14.35 14.01
CA LEU A 48 1.68 14.60 14.21
C LEU A 48 2.04 16.10 14.17
N LEU A 49 1.38 16.88 13.31
CA LEU A 49 1.81 18.25 13.03
C LEU A 49 0.91 19.33 13.63
N PHE A 50 -0.34 19.01 13.94
CA PHE A 50 -1.36 20.01 14.29
C PHE A 50 -2.06 19.77 15.62
N THR A 51 -1.77 18.67 16.32
CA THR A 51 -2.32 18.41 17.65
C THR A 51 -1.23 18.40 18.71
N GLU A 52 -1.57 18.82 19.92
CA GLU A 52 -0.67 18.76 21.08
C GLU A 52 -0.79 17.39 21.75
N ASP A 53 0.33 16.84 22.22
CA ASP A 53 0.37 15.54 22.89
C ASP A 53 -0.55 15.52 24.11
N GLY A 54 -1.37 14.49 24.22
CA GLY A 54 -2.36 14.34 25.30
C GLY A 54 -3.57 15.27 25.22
N SER A 55 -3.68 16.16 24.23
CA SER A 55 -4.90 16.96 24.03
C SER A 55 -6.10 16.11 23.62
N ASP A 56 -7.32 16.55 23.94
CA ASP A 56 -8.55 15.88 23.51
C ASP A 56 -8.57 15.63 22.00
N LEU A 57 -8.11 16.62 21.21
CA LEU A 57 -8.04 16.50 19.76
C LEU A 57 -7.04 15.42 19.32
N HIS A 58 -5.87 15.33 19.95
CA HIS A 58 -4.90 14.27 19.70
C HIS A 58 -5.51 12.89 19.95
N VAL A 59 -6.22 12.75 21.07
CA VAL A 59 -6.86 11.49 21.46
C VAL A 59 -7.98 11.09 20.48
N TYR A 60 -8.88 12.02 20.14
CA TYR A 60 -9.98 11.73 19.19
C TYR A 60 -9.47 11.40 17.79
N VAL A 61 -8.50 12.14 17.28
CA VAL A 61 -7.90 11.87 15.96
C VAL A 61 -7.16 10.54 15.99
N GLY A 62 -6.36 10.28 17.03
CA GLY A 62 -5.66 9.01 17.25
C GLY A 62 -6.60 7.80 17.21
N TYR A 63 -7.67 7.81 18.00
CA TYR A 63 -8.65 6.71 18.02
C TYR A 63 -9.42 6.58 16.71
N THR A 64 -9.70 7.68 16.01
CA THR A 64 -10.32 7.64 14.68
C THR A 64 -9.42 6.91 13.69
N VAL A 65 -8.12 7.23 13.68
CA VAL A 65 -7.12 6.57 12.83
C VAL A 65 -7.00 5.08 13.17
N VAL A 66 -6.93 4.73 14.46
CA VAL A 66 -6.90 3.32 14.92
C VAL A 66 -8.16 2.57 14.46
N GLY A 67 -9.35 3.15 14.64
CA GLY A 67 -10.61 2.57 14.21
C GLY A 67 -10.63 2.28 12.69
N LEU A 68 -10.15 3.22 11.88
CA LEU A 68 -10.03 3.02 10.43
C LEU A 68 -9.05 1.91 10.05
N VAL A 69 -7.94 1.77 10.78
CA VAL A 69 -7.00 0.66 10.61
C VAL A 69 -7.64 -0.67 10.97
N VAL A 70 -8.43 -0.74 12.06
CA VAL A 70 -9.18 -1.95 12.43
C VAL A 70 -10.20 -2.32 11.36
N VAL A 71 -10.95 -1.34 10.83
CA VAL A 71 -11.86 -1.58 9.70
C VAL A 71 -11.09 -2.14 8.49
N ARG A 72 -9.91 -1.60 8.21
CA ARG A 72 -9.00 -2.09 7.15
C ARG A 72 -8.55 -3.53 7.40
N LEU A 73 -8.21 -3.89 8.63
CA LEU A 73 -7.87 -5.25 9.03
C LEU A 73 -9.04 -6.21 8.81
N LEU A 74 -10.24 -5.85 9.26
CA LEU A 74 -11.45 -6.66 9.06
C LEU A 74 -11.78 -6.82 7.58
N TRP A 75 -11.65 -5.75 6.80
CA TRP A 75 -11.82 -5.81 5.34
C TRP A 75 -10.76 -6.66 4.66
N GLY A 76 -9.54 -6.72 5.20
CA GLY A 76 -8.50 -7.63 4.72
C GLY A 76 -8.79 -9.12 5.00
N LEU A 77 -9.73 -9.43 5.90
CA LEU A 77 -10.20 -10.81 6.14
C LEU A 77 -11.39 -11.17 5.25
N VAL A 78 -12.39 -10.28 5.17
CA VAL A 78 -13.70 -10.58 4.56
C VAL A 78 -13.83 -10.05 3.12
N GLY A 79 -13.01 -9.07 2.73
CA GLY A 79 -13.15 -8.28 1.52
C GLY A 79 -12.87 -9.02 0.20
N THR A 80 -12.77 -8.22 -0.86
CA THR A 80 -12.63 -8.69 -2.25
C THR A 80 -11.31 -9.44 -2.48
N ARG A 81 -11.22 -10.22 -3.57
CA ARG A 81 -10.07 -11.08 -3.89
C ARG A 81 -8.72 -10.37 -3.75
N TYR A 82 -8.61 -9.10 -4.14
CA TYR A 82 -7.35 -8.33 -4.08
C TYR A 82 -7.08 -7.68 -2.72
N ALA A 83 -8.07 -7.60 -1.83
CA ALA A 83 -7.93 -7.04 -0.49
C ALA A 83 -7.53 -8.08 0.57
N ARG A 84 -7.70 -9.39 0.28
CA ARG A 84 -7.48 -10.47 1.27
C ARG A 84 -6.00 -10.68 1.62
N PHE A 85 -5.71 -10.86 2.91
CA PHE A 85 -4.35 -11.14 3.41
C PHE A 85 -3.69 -12.36 2.76
N THR A 86 -4.47 -13.39 2.42
CA THR A 86 -3.97 -14.62 1.80
C THR A 86 -3.24 -14.37 0.47
N ASN A 87 -3.60 -13.29 -0.22
CA ASN A 87 -2.98 -12.94 -1.49
C ASN A 87 -1.74 -12.05 -1.33
N PHE A 88 -1.53 -11.41 -0.18
CA PHE A 88 -0.47 -10.41 -0.02
C PHE A 88 0.53 -10.71 1.11
N PHE A 89 0.30 -11.73 1.94
CA PHE A 89 1.17 -12.02 3.08
C PHE A 89 2.63 -12.28 2.64
N PRO A 90 3.61 -11.58 3.25
CA PRO A 90 5.01 -11.70 2.87
C PRO A 90 5.61 -12.99 3.45
N THR A 91 5.53 -14.08 2.68
CA THR A 91 6.29 -15.30 3.00
C THR A 91 7.76 -15.15 2.63
N PRO A 92 8.72 -15.72 3.41
CA PRO A 92 10.16 -15.59 3.15
C PRO A 92 10.61 -15.98 1.74
N ALA A 93 9.97 -17.00 1.14
CA ALA A 93 10.23 -17.43 -0.23
C ALA A 93 9.88 -16.34 -1.28
N ARG A 94 8.76 -15.63 -1.08
CA ARG A 94 8.33 -14.52 -1.95
C ARG A 94 9.26 -13.32 -1.82
N LEU A 95 9.77 -13.05 -0.61
CA LEU A 95 10.71 -11.96 -0.39
C LEU A 95 12.04 -12.20 -1.12
N LYS A 96 12.60 -13.42 -1.00
CA LYS A 96 13.83 -13.80 -1.73
C LYS A 96 13.65 -13.71 -3.24
N HIS A 97 12.54 -14.25 -3.76
CA HIS A 97 12.23 -14.20 -5.19
C HIS A 97 12.05 -12.76 -5.70
N HIS A 98 11.43 -11.89 -4.92
CA HIS A 98 11.26 -10.49 -5.29
C HIS A 98 12.59 -9.73 -5.30
N LEU A 99 13.44 -9.95 -4.30
CA LEU A 99 14.78 -9.33 -4.25
C LEU A 99 15.66 -9.80 -5.42
N SER A 100 15.61 -11.08 -5.80
CA SER A 100 16.33 -11.58 -6.97
C SER A 100 15.78 -11.03 -8.29
N ALA A 101 14.46 -10.88 -8.41
CA ALA A 101 13.83 -10.32 -9.61
C ALA A 101 14.12 -8.82 -9.80
N LEU A 102 14.23 -8.05 -8.70
CA LEU A 102 14.65 -6.65 -8.72
C LEU A 102 16.09 -6.50 -9.25
N ASN A 103 16.98 -7.42 -8.89
CA ASN A 103 18.38 -7.40 -9.31
C ASN A 103 18.56 -7.62 -10.83
N VAL A 104 17.63 -8.33 -11.47
CA VAL A 104 17.69 -8.65 -12.92
C VAL A 104 16.85 -7.66 -13.77
N ARG A 105 16.19 -6.68 -13.14
CA ARG A 105 15.26 -5.74 -13.80
C ARG A 105 14.12 -6.44 -14.57
N GLN A 106 13.90 -7.71 -14.27
CA GLN A 106 12.87 -8.56 -14.85
C GLN A 106 11.64 -8.44 -13.95
N VAL A 107 11.06 -7.24 -13.94
CA VAL A 107 9.81 -6.97 -13.21
C VAL A 107 8.70 -7.56 -14.06
N ASP A 108 8.40 -8.82 -13.80
CA ASP A 108 7.33 -9.54 -14.49
C ASP A 108 6.01 -8.78 -14.29
N GLU A 109 5.51 -8.18 -15.38
CA GLU A 109 4.35 -7.27 -15.42
C GLU A 109 3.05 -7.92 -14.89
N GLN A 110 3.08 -9.22 -14.61
CA GLN A 110 1.94 -10.04 -14.19
C GLN A 110 1.65 -10.01 -12.67
N HIS A 111 2.53 -9.45 -11.84
CA HIS A 111 2.31 -9.40 -10.38
C HIS A 111 1.48 -8.18 -9.96
N LEU A 112 0.22 -8.11 -10.40
CA LEU A 112 -0.70 -6.99 -10.19
C LEU A 112 -1.01 -6.65 -8.71
N GLY A 113 -0.59 -7.48 -7.75
CA GLY A 113 -0.80 -7.26 -6.31
C GLY A 113 0.30 -7.74 -5.37
N HIS A 114 1.52 -8.10 -5.81
CA HIS A 114 2.45 -8.89 -4.97
C HIS A 114 3.83 -8.25 -4.77
N ASN A 115 3.88 -7.04 -4.19
CA ASN A 115 5.14 -6.51 -3.67
C ASN A 115 5.30 -6.86 -2.17
N PRO A 116 6.11 -7.87 -1.81
CA PRO A 116 6.31 -8.27 -0.42
C PRO A 116 6.93 -7.15 0.44
N LEU A 117 7.72 -6.23 -0.14
CA LEU A 117 8.24 -5.07 0.60
C LEU A 117 7.11 -4.11 0.96
N ALA A 118 6.17 -3.89 0.03
CA ALA A 118 4.98 -3.08 0.32
C ALA A 118 4.11 -3.73 1.41
N ALA A 119 4.09 -5.06 1.49
CA ALA A 119 3.37 -5.79 2.53
C ALA A 119 3.98 -5.60 3.91
N ILE A 120 5.31 -5.70 4.00
CA ILE A 120 6.05 -5.45 5.24
C ILE A 120 5.79 -4.01 5.71
N MET A 121 5.97 -3.01 4.84
CA MET A 121 5.74 -1.61 5.21
C MET A 121 4.30 -1.35 5.70
N MET A 122 3.30 -1.92 5.00
CA MET A 122 1.90 -1.78 5.41
C MET A 122 1.63 -2.40 6.79
N LEU A 123 2.13 -3.61 7.03
CA LEU A 123 1.96 -4.30 8.32
C LEU A 123 2.70 -3.56 9.45
N SER A 124 3.91 -3.06 9.18
CA SER A 124 4.67 -2.25 10.14
C SER A 124 3.92 -0.98 10.54
N LEU A 125 3.39 -0.22 9.56
CA LEU A 125 2.62 0.99 9.84
C LEU A 125 1.37 0.69 10.67
N TRP A 126 0.61 -0.37 10.33
CA TRP A 126 -0.56 -0.74 11.12
C TRP A 126 -0.20 -1.18 12.54
N ALA A 127 0.87 -1.95 12.70
CA ALA A 127 1.35 -2.39 14.01
C ALA A 127 1.71 -1.18 14.89
N VAL A 128 2.42 -0.20 14.34
CA VAL A 128 2.77 1.03 15.06
C VAL A 128 1.51 1.83 15.43
N ILE A 129 0.58 2.02 14.50
CA ILE A 129 -0.67 2.77 14.77
C ILE A 129 -1.50 2.08 15.86
N ILE A 130 -1.64 0.75 15.81
CA ILE A 130 -2.35 0.00 16.84
C ILE A 130 -1.61 0.07 18.18
N GLY A 131 -0.29 -0.03 18.15
CA GLY A 131 0.57 0.15 19.32
C GLY A 131 0.33 1.50 19.99
N LEU A 132 0.32 2.59 19.23
CA LEU A 132 0.00 3.93 19.73
C LEU A 132 -1.39 4.02 20.37
N GLY A 133 -2.40 3.41 19.74
CA GLY A 133 -3.75 3.33 20.31
C GLY A 133 -3.80 2.56 21.63
N VAL A 134 -3.07 1.45 21.73
CA VAL A 134 -3.00 0.63 22.95
C VAL A 134 -2.25 1.37 24.06
N THR A 135 -1.07 1.92 23.77
CA THR A 135 -0.29 2.66 24.78
C THR A 135 -1.02 3.91 25.24
N GLY A 136 -1.63 4.67 24.32
CA GLY A 136 -2.45 5.84 24.66
C GLY A 136 -3.65 5.48 25.53
N TYR A 137 -4.35 4.38 25.22
CA TYR A 137 -5.45 3.88 26.06
C TYR A 137 -5.00 3.49 27.47
N LEU A 138 -3.85 2.83 27.57
CA LEU A 138 -3.29 2.42 28.86
C LEU A 138 -2.77 3.60 29.70
N MET A 139 -2.34 4.70 29.08
CA MET A 139 -1.93 5.92 29.78
C MET A 139 -3.13 6.69 30.35
N GLU A 140 -4.23 6.75 29.60
CA GLU A 140 -5.50 7.37 30.01
C GLU A 140 -6.22 6.60 31.13
N THR A 141 -6.08 5.27 31.13
CA THR A 141 -6.81 4.42 32.08
C THR A 141 -5.96 4.04 33.28
N ASP A 142 -6.56 4.04 34.48
CA ASP A 142 -5.96 3.44 35.68
C ASP A 142 -5.83 1.91 35.60
N ILE A 143 -6.14 1.32 34.44
CA ILE A 143 -5.97 -0.11 34.20
C ILE A 143 -4.49 -0.46 34.28
N PHE A 144 -3.60 0.34 33.68
CA PHE A 144 -2.18 0.00 33.67
C PHE A 144 -1.56 -0.05 35.07
N SER A 145 -1.89 0.92 35.93
CA SER A 145 -1.43 0.95 37.33
C SER A 145 -1.99 -0.23 38.15
N ARG A 146 -3.15 -0.78 37.77
CA ARG A 146 -3.76 -1.93 38.46
C ARG A 146 -3.17 -3.28 38.07
N ILE A 147 -2.70 -3.47 36.84
CA ILE A 147 -2.21 -4.78 36.38
C ILE A 147 -0.71 -4.98 36.73
N GLN A 148 0.01 -3.95 37.17
CA GLN A 148 1.42 -4.02 37.61
C GLN A 148 2.35 -4.73 36.60
N LEU A 149 1.98 -4.80 35.32
CA LEU A 149 2.65 -5.67 34.34
C LEU A 149 3.97 -5.10 33.84
N LEU A 150 4.16 -3.78 33.90
CA LEU A 150 5.27 -3.11 33.21
C LEU A 150 5.86 -1.88 33.95
N GLY A 151 5.43 -1.55 35.16
CA GLY A 151 6.02 -0.46 35.96
C GLY A 151 5.29 0.90 35.87
N ASN A 152 6.04 2.00 35.95
CA ASN A 152 5.53 3.38 36.04
C ASN A 152 4.89 3.86 34.72
N LYS A 153 3.99 4.85 34.78
CA LYS A 153 3.36 5.49 33.61
C LYS A 153 4.41 6.05 32.64
N ASP A 154 5.55 6.50 33.14
CA ASP A 154 6.69 7.01 32.36
C ASP A 154 7.16 6.02 31.28
N VAL A 155 7.16 4.70 31.57
CA VAL A 155 7.57 3.69 30.58
C VAL A 155 6.59 3.61 29.41
N LEU A 156 5.29 3.77 29.67
CA LEU A 156 4.29 3.81 28.59
C LEU A 156 4.45 5.06 27.73
N GLU A 157 4.74 6.20 28.36
CA GLU A 157 5.00 7.45 27.67
C GLU A 157 6.21 7.30 26.74
N GLU A 158 7.32 6.75 27.23
CA GLU A 158 8.51 6.47 26.41
C GLU A 158 8.19 5.51 25.24
N ILE A 159 7.40 4.45 25.46
CA ILE A 159 7.00 3.54 24.38
C ILE A 159 6.10 4.26 23.38
N HIS A 160 5.14 5.07 23.83
CA HIS A 160 4.26 5.83 22.95
C HIS A 160 5.06 6.83 22.13
N GLU A 161 5.97 7.58 22.75
CA GLU A 161 6.86 8.51 22.09
C GLU A 161 7.78 7.80 21.08
N LEU A 162 8.36 6.66 21.43
CA LEU A 162 9.16 5.85 20.52
C LEU A 162 8.36 5.41 19.28
N LEU A 163 7.12 4.96 19.49
CA LEU A 163 6.23 4.59 18.39
C LEU A 163 5.86 5.80 17.53
N ALA A 164 5.60 6.96 18.13
CA ALA A 164 5.30 8.21 17.41
C ALA A 164 6.52 8.68 16.59
N ASN A 165 7.70 8.66 17.20
CA ASN A 165 8.99 8.93 16.55
C ASN A 165 9.26 7.98 15.39
N SER A 166 8.86 6.71 15.51
CA SER A 166 8.97 5.77 14.40
C SER A 166 8.08 6.16 13.20
N LEU A 167 6.93 6.81 13.41
CA LEU A 167 6.07 7.29 12.31
C LEU A 167 6.73 8.41 11.51
N TYR A 168 7.48 9.31 12.17
CA TYR A 168 8.27 10.34 11.47
C TYR A 168 9.29 9.75 10.50
N LEU A 169 9.76 8.52 10.74
CA LEU A 169 10.63 7.78 9.82
C LEU A 169 9.85 6.94 8.80
N LEU A 170 8.87 6.15 9.28
CA LEU A 170 8.16 5.17 8.46
C LEU A 170 7.26 5.82 7.41
N VAL A 171 6.64 6.97 7.69
CA VAL A 171 5.76 7.65 6.74
C VAL A 171 6.55 8.19 5.53
N PRO A 172 7.65 8.97 5.71
CA PRO A 172 8.49 9.36 4.58
C PRO A 172 9.08 8.16 3.84
N LEU A 173 9.55 7.15 4.57
CA LEU A 173 10.09 5.92 3.96
C LEU A 173 9.03 5.22 3.10
N HIS A 174 7.78 5.17 3.56
CA HIS A 174 6.65 4.62 2.79
C HIS A 174 6.41 5.40 1.49
N ILE A 175 6.42 6.74 1.55
CA ILE A 175 6.23 7.60 0.37
C ILE A 175 7.39 7.40 -0.63
N VAL A 176 8.63 7.43 -0.15
CA VAL A 176 9.82 7.20 -0.99
C VAL A 176 9.77 5.81 -1.62
N ALA A 177 9.43 4.78 -0.86
CA ALA A 177 9.26 3.43 -1.38
C ALA A 177 8.15 3.36 -2.44
N ALA A 178 7.02 4.04 -2.24
CA ALA A 178 5.95 4.09 -3.23
C ALA A 178 6.39 4.77 -4.53
N ILE A 179 7.19 5.85 -4.45
CA ILE A 179 7.75 6.55 -5.61
C ILE A 179 8.79 5.66 -6.33
N ALA A 180 9.74 5.08 -5.58
CA ALA A 180 10.78 4.21 -6.13
C ALA A 180 10.18 2.99 -6.82
N MET A 181 9.19 2.35 -6.20
CA MET A 181 8.46 1.24 -6.83
C MET A 181 7.64 1.69 -8.02
N SER A 182 7.07 2.90 -8.02
CA SER A 182 6.37 3.44 -9.19
C SER A 182 7.31 3.61 -10.38
N TYR A 183 8.55 4.06 -10.12
CA TYR A 183 9.58 4.18 -11.14
C TYR A 183 10.04 2.81 -11.66
N TRP A 184 10.35 1.86 -10.77
CA TRP A 184 10.80 0.52 -11.16
C TRP A 184 9.75 -0.31 -11.87
N GLN A 185 8.50 -0.26 -11.42
CA GLN A 185 7.40 -1.02 -12.03
C GLN A 185 6.80 -0.31 -13.25
N ARG A 186 7.26 0.92 -13.58
CA ARG A 186 6.70 1.78 -14.64
C ARG A 186 5.18 1.98 -14.51
N GLN A 187 4.64 1.86 -13.30
CA GLN A 187 3.23 2.08 -13.00
C GLN A 187 3.11 3.12 -11.90
N ASN A 188 2.31 4.17 -12.13
CA ASN A 188 2.13 5.21 -11.13
C ASN A 188 1.23 4.70 -9.99
N LEU A 189 1.84 4.24 -8.90
CA LEU A 189 1.13 3.63 -7.77
C LEU A 189 0.26 4.65 -7.05
N ILE A 190 0.73 5.90 -6.93
CA ILE A 190 -0.02 7.01 -6.34
C ILE A 190 -1.31 7.27 -7.14
N LYS A 191 -1.19 7.36 -8.48
CA LYS A 191 -2.35 7.50 -9.36
C LYS A 191 -3.29 6.30 -9.26
N SER A 192 -2.76 5.08 -9.09
CA SER A 192 -3.58 3.89 -8.88
C SER A 192 -4.36 3.95 -7.56
N MET A 193 -3.82 4.61 -6.53
CA MET A 193 -4.48 4.76 -5.23
C MET A 193 -5.58 5.83 -5.25
N ILE A 194 -5.51 6.79 -6.18
CA ILE A 194 -6.59 7.76 -6.41
C ILE A 194 -7.65 7.14 -7.32
N THR A 195 -7.25 6.63 -8.49
CA THR A 195 -8.18 6.17 -9.53
C THR A 195 -8.75 4.77 -9.29
N GLY A 196 -8.07 3.96 -8.49
CA GLY A 196 -8.42 2.56 -8.21
C GLY A 196 -8.15 1.59 -9.36
N LYS A 197 -7.56 2.08 -10.47
CA LYS A 197 -7.32 1.30 -11.69
C LYS A 197 -5.82 1.09 -11.90
N LYS A 198 -5.45 -0.10 -12.36
CA LYS A 198 -4.12 -0.39 -12.90
C LYS A 198 -4.21 -0.71 -14.38
N THR A 199 -3.21 -0.29 -15.15
CA THR A 199 -3.09 -0.64 -16.57
C THR A 199 -2.34 -1.95 -16.68
N VAL A 200 -2.97 -2.96 -17.28
CA VAL A 200 -2.36 -4.25 -17.61
C VAL A 200 -2.14 -4.26 -19.11
N THR A 201 -0.92 -4.52 -19.55
CA THR A 201 -0.61 -4.74 -20.95
C THR A 201 -0.82 -6.23 -21.22
N ASP A 202 -1.85 -6.61 -21.97
CA ASP A 202 -1.96 -8.01 -22.45
C ASP A 202 -0.80 -8.24 -23.43
N LYS A 203 0.13 -9.13 -23.07
CA LYS A 203 0.99 -9.76 -24.08
C LYS A 203 0.10 -10.67 -24.92
N PRO A 204 0.20 -10.64 -26.27
CA PRO A 204 -0.48 -11.62 -27.09
C PRO A 204 -0.04 -13.00 -26.58
N SER A 205 -1.00 -13.84 -26.23
CA SER A 205 -0.74 -15.23 -25.94
C SER A 205 -0.16 -15.86 -27.20
N ASP A 206 1.11 -16.27 -27.18
CA ASP A 206 1.64 -17.17 -28.19
C ASP A 206 0.80 -18.46 -28.11
N VAL A 207 -0.13 -18.57 -29.05
CA VAL A 207 -0.92 -19.78 -29.27
C VAL A 207 0.07 -20.86 -29.71
N LYS A 208 0.22 -21.90 -28.89
CA LYS A 208 0.87 -23.15 -29.30
C LYS A 208 -0.04 -23.95 -30.20
#